data_AF-A0A2V9KH06-F1
#
_entry.id   AF-A0A2V9KH06-F1
#
_cell.length_a   1.000
_cell.length_b   1.000
_cell.length_c   1.000
_cell.angle_alpha   90.00
_cell.angle_beta   90.00
_cell.angle_gamma   90.00
#
_symmetry.space_group_name_H-M   'P 1'
#
loop_
_entity.id
_entity.type
_entity.pdbx_description
1 polymer ?
#
loop_
_entity_poly.entity_id
_entity_poly.type
_entity_poly.pdbx_seq_one_letter_code
_entity_poly.pdbx_strand_id
1 'polypeptide(L)'
;MSYAAFSDIVKLCPAELFELAQAELGRCGCNGRLAGAVLAVGGLVVLAERMLGLPVRIGCPVVLGNMYGMLADPAFATVIGLVS
;
A
#
# COMPACT_ATOMS: atom_id res chain seq x y z
N MET A 1 -23.44 -7.66 17.74
CA MET A 1 -23.18 -7.55 16.29
C MET A 1 -21.71 -7.87 16.06
N SER A 2 -21.43 -8.90 15.26
CA SER A 2 -20.15 -9.62 15.19
C SER A 2 -19.06 -8.85 14.43
N TYR A 3 -17.80 -8.96 14.89
CA TYR A 3 -16.57 -8.44 14.27
C TYR A 3 -16.37 -8.92 12.81
N ALA A 4 -17.02 -10.03 12.42
CA ALA A 4 -16.92 -10.61 11.08
C ALA A 4 -17.50 -9.70 9.99
N ALA A 5 -18.66 -9.07 10.24
CA ALA A 5 -19.28 -8.19 9.23
C ALA A 5 -18.44 -6.93 8.95
N PHE A 6 -17.80 -6.36 9.98
CA PHE A 6 -16.87 -5.24 9.82
C PHE A 6 -15.62 -5.68 9.05
N SER A 7 -15.08 -6.85 9.38
CA SER A 7 -13.92 -7.41 8.67
C SER A 7 -14.22 -7.68 7.19
N ASP A 8 -15.42 -8.13 6.84
CA ASP A 8 -15.75 -8.45 5.45
C ASP A 8 -16.01 -7.20 4.61
N ILE A 9 -16.60 -6.15 5.20
CA ILE A 9 -16.71 -4.83 4.55
C ILE A 9 -15.32 -4.20 4.39
N VAL A 10 -14.48 -4.25 5.43
CA VAL A 10 -13.12 -3.71 5.40
C VAL A 10 -12.20 -4.48 4.45
N LYS A 11 -12.45 -5.76 4.17
CA LYS A 11 -11.70 -6.53 3.15
C LYS A 11 -12.09 -6.15 1.73
N LEU A 12 -13.33 -5.71 1.49
CA LEU A 12 -13.84 -5.41 0.16
C LEU A 12 -13.20 -4.14 -0.43
N CYS A 13 -12.99 -3.11 0.40
CA CYS A 13 -12.40 -1.83 -0.03
C CYS A 13 -10.94 -1.95 -0.53
N PRO A 14 -10.00 -2.62 0.17
CA PRO A 14 -8.66 -2.86 -0.33
C PRO A 14 -8.62 -3.70 -1.61
N ALA A 15 -9.49 -4.71 -1.73
CA ALA A 15 -9.52 -5.60 -2.88
C ALA A 15 -9.92 -4.84 -4.17
N GLU A 16 -11.00 -4.05 -4.12
CA GLU A 16 -11.40 -3.18 -5.25
C GLU A 16 -10.28 -2.20 -5.63
N LEU A 17 -9.60 -1.61 -4.64
CA LEU A 17 -8.48 -0.70 -4.90
C LEU A 17 -7.31 -1.42 -5.60
N PHE A 18 -7.00 -2.67 -5.24
CA PHE A 18 -5.95 -3.43 -5.90
C PHE A 18 -6.36 -3.91 -7.30
N GLU A 19 -7.64 -4.23 -7.53
CA GLU A 19 -8.15 -4.54 -8.88
C GLU A 19 -8.04 -3.32 -9.81
N LEU A 20 -8.41 -2.13 -9.32
CA LEU A 20 -8.25 -0.88 -10.07
C LEU A 20 -6.76 -0.58 -10.33
N ALA A 21 -5.90 -0.78 -9.34
CA ALA A 21 -4.46 -0.64 -9.52
C ALA A 21 -3.92 -1.60 -10.59
N GLN A 22 -4.35 -2.87 -10.57
CA GLN A 22 -3.95 -3.86 -11.57
C GLN A 22 -4.44 -3.49 -12.98
N ALA A 23 -5.67 -2.99 -13.12
CA ALA A 23 -6.20 -2.50 -14.38
C ALA A 23 -5.37 -1.32 -14.94
N GLU A 24 -4.99 -0.37 -14.09
CA GLU A 24 -4.13 0.76 -14.46
C GLU A 24 -2.70 0.32 -14.82
N LEU A 25 -2.12 -0.65 -14.11
CA LEU A 25 -0.81 -1.22 -14.47
C LEU A 25 -0.83 -1.87 -15.86
N GLY A 26 -1.93 -2.56 -16.20
CA GLY A 26 -2.17 -3.09 -17.54
C GLY A 26 -2.28 -1.98 -18.59
N ARG A 27 -3.06 -0.93 -18.29
CA ARG A 27 -3.25 0.22 -19.17
C ARG A 27 -1.96 1.01 -19.43
N CYS A 28 -1.11 1.16 -18.41
CA CYS A 28 0.19 1.83 -18.50
C CYS A 28 1.27 0.96 -19.19
N GLY A 29 0.97 -0.29 -19.54
CA GLY A 29 1.95 -1.23 -20.10
C GLY A 29 3.08 -1.57 -19.12
N CYS A 30 2.81 -1.45 -17.81
CA CYS A 30 3.77 -1.74 -16.75
C CYS A 30 3.78 -3.22 -16.34
N ASN A 31 2.83 -4.02 -16.85
CA ASN A 31 2.77 -5.46 -16.61
C ASN A 31 4.08 -6.14 -17.03
N GLY A 32 4.74 -6.81 -16.08
CA GLY A 32 6.03 -7.49 -16.28
C GLY A 32 7.26 -6.59 -16.33
N ARG A 33 7.11 -5.27 -16.19
CA ARG A 33 8.23 -4.29 -16.16
C ARG A 33 8.58 -3.81 -14.75
N LEU A 34 7.71 -4.10 -13.78
CA LEU A 34 7.90 -3.73 -12.39
C LEU A 34 8.58 -4.87 -11.62
N ALA A 35 9.66 -4.55 -10.92
CA ALA A 35 10.36 -5.50 -10.04
C ALA A 35 9.60 -5.74 -8.71
N GLY A 36 8.63 -4.87 -8.38
CA GLY A 36 7.84 -4.91 -7.15
C GLY A 36 7.02 -3.63 -6.97
N ALA A 37 6.25 -3.57 -5.88
CA ALA A 37 5.48 -2.38 -5.50
C ALA A 37 5.75 -1.98 -4.04
N VAL A 38 5.59 -0.69 -3.76
CA VAL A 38 5.72 -0.14 -2.40
C VAL A 38 4.36 0.36 -1.95
N LEU A 39 3.94 -0.06 -0.76
CA LEU A 39 2.67 0.28 -0.15
C LEU A 39 2.88 1.28 0.99
N ALA A 40 2.18 2.41 0.93
CA ALA A 40 2.23 3.46 1.95
C ALA A 40 1.23 3.23 3.11
N VAL A 41 0.56 2.08 3.15
CA VAL A 41 -0.37 1.72 4.23
C VAL A 41 -0.01 0.34 4.78
N GLY A 42 -0.02 0.21 6.11
CA GLY A 42 0.24 -1.06 6.79
C GLY A 42 -0.89 -2.07 6.64
N GLY A 43 -0.60 -3.34 6.94
CA GLY A 43 -1.62 -4.38 7.13
C GLY A 43 -2.20 -5.04 5.87
N LEU A 44 -1.88 -4.55 4.68
CA LEU A 44 -2.44 -5.06 3.41
C LEU A 44 -1.43 -5.76 2.50
N VAL A 45 -0.17 -5.93 2.95
CA VAL A 45 0.93 -6.47 2.12
C VAL A 45 0.60 -7.84 1.53
N VAL A 46 0.10 -8.78 2.35
CA VAL A 46 -0.20 -10.15 1.89
C VAL A 46 -1.31 -10.15 0.83
N LEU A 47 -2.32 -9.29 0.98
CA LEU A 47 -3.40 -9.16 0.01
C LEU A 47 -2.88 -8.51 -1.29
N ALA A 48 -2.02 -7.49 -1.17
CA ALA A 48 -1.42 -6.80 -2.30
C ALA A 48 -0.51 -7.73 -3.11
N GLU A 49 0.35 -8.53 -2.46
CA GLU A 49 1.20 -9.53 -3.14
C GLU A 49 0.36 -10.56 -3.89
N ARG A 50 -0.73 -11.03 -3.27
CA ARG A 50 -1.63 -12.01 -3.90
C ARG A 50 -2.36 -11.44 -5.13
N MET A 51 -2.83 -10.20 -5.07
CA MET A 51 -3.60 -9.59 -6.16
C MET A 51 -2.69 -9.10 -7.30
N LEU A 52 -1.55 -8.50 -6.98
CA LEU A 52 -0.65 -7.91 -7.97
C LEU A 52 0.33 -8.93 -8.58
N GLY A 53 0.55 -10.08 -7.93
CA GLY A 53 1.44 -11.14 -8.43
C GLY A 53 2.92 -10.75 -8.44
N LEU A 54 3.30 -9.78 -7.61
CA LEU A 54 4.65 -9.20 -7.54
C LEU A 54 4.99 -8.89 -6.08
N PRO A 55 6.28 -8.86 -5.69
CA PRO A 55 6.66 -8.60 -4.31
C PRO A 55 6.24 -7.19 -3.88
N VAL A 56 5.60 -7.08 -2.72
CA VAL A 56 5.12 -5.80 -2.15
C VAL A 56 5.84 -5.54 -0.83
N ARG A 57 6.27 -4.30 -0.62
CA ARG A 57 6.96 -3.86 0.61
C ARG A 57 6.25 -2.64 1.19
N ILE A 58 6.33 -2.46 2.51
CA ILE A 58 5.81 -1.24 3.14
C ILE A 58 6.87 -0.15 2.99
N GLY A 59 6.47 0.98 2.42
CA GLY A 59 7.29 2.18 2.35
C GLY A 59 7.11 3.01 3.60
N CYS A 60 8.16 3.15 4.41
CA CYS A 60 8.20 4.13 5.48
C CYS A 60 8.96 5.39 5.02
N PRO A 61 8.50 6.58 5.42
CA PRO A 61 9.24 7.81 5.17
C PRO A 61 10.60 7.77 5.89
N VAL A 62 11.65 8.22 5.19
CA VAL A 62 12.97 8.43 5.78
C VAL A 62 13.02 9.84 6.35
N VAL A 63 12.85 9.95 7.67
CA VAL A 63 12.86 11.25 8.37
C VAL A 63 14.22 11.46 9.01
N LEU A 64 14.90 12.56 8.68
CA LEU A 64 16.18 12.91 9.29
C LEU A 64 15.94 13.81 10.52
N GLY A 65 16.54 13.48 11.65
CA GLY A 65 16.48 14.29 12.88
C GLY A 65 15.58 13.74 13.99
N ASN A 66 15.23 14.59 14.95
CA ASN A 66 14.60 14.22 16.23
C ASN A 66 13.11 13.83 16.14
N MET A 67 12.46 13.98 14.98
CA MET A 67 11.06 13.59 14.76
C MET A 67 10.87 12.16 14.22
N TYR A 68 11.98 11.42 14.04
CA TYR A 68 11.97 10.06 13.47
C TYR A 68 10.97 9.12 14.16
N GLY A 69 10.89 9.14 15.49
CA GLY A 69 10.05 8.21 16.25
C GLY A 69 8.54 8.36 16.03
N MET A 70 8.06 9.55 15.67
CA MET A 70 6.63 9.81 15.46
C MET A 70 6.24 9.74 13.97
N LEU A 71 7.18 10.08 13.09
CA LEU A 71 6.91 10.23 11.66
C LEU A 71 7.36 9.03 10.82
N ALA A 72 8.11 8.07 11.38
CA ALA A 72 8.48 6.81 10.72
C ALA A 72 7.32 5.80 10.65
N ASP A 73 6.12 6.27 10.28
CA ASP A 73 4.95 5.45 10.00
C ASP A 73 4.59 5.56 8.51
N PRO A 74 4.24 4.45 7.83
CA PRO A 74 3.85 4.47 6.43
C PRO A 74 2.70 5.44 6.15
N ALA A 75 1.79 5.68 7.11
CA ALA A 75 0.70 6.65 6.98
C ALA A 75 1.19 8.09 6.72
N PHE A 76 2.43 8.42 7.11
CA PHE A 76 3.05 9.71 6.84
C PHE A 76 3.89 9.75 5.56
N ALA A 77 4.06 8.63 4.85
CA ALA A 77 4.89 8.55 3.64
C ALA A 77 4.48 9.56 2.56
N THR A 78 3.18 9.72 2.32
CA THR A 78 2.66 10.66 1.31
C THR A 78 2.93 12.11 1.69
N VAL A 79 2.63 12.50 2.94
CA VAL A 79 2.80 13.89 3.40
C VAL A 79 4.28 14.26 3.41
N ILE A 80 5.14 13.38 3.91
CA ILE A 80 6.58 13.64 3.96
C ILE A 80 7.18 13.68 2.56
N GLY A 81 6.74 12.80 1.65
CA GLY A 81 7.16 12.82 0.26
C GLY A 81 6.77 14.08 -0.52
N LEU A 82 5.73 14.81 -0.10
CA LEU A 82 5.33 16.09 -0.70
C LEU A 82 6.08 17.30 -0.12
N VAL A 83 6.59 17.19 1.11
CA VAL A 83 7.32 18.27 1.81
C VAL A 83 8.83 18.19 1.56
N SER A 84 9.33 17.01 1.18
CA SER A 84 10.75 16.75 0.92
C SER A 84 11.26 17.38 -0.38
#